data_AF-A0A950PFI9-F1
#
_entry.id   AF-A0A950PFI9-F1
#
_cell.length_a   1.000
_cell.length_b   1.000
_cell.length_c   1.000
_cell.angle_alpha   90.00
_cell.angle_beta   90.00
_cell.angle_gamma   90.00
#
_symmetry.space_group_name_H-M   'P 1'
#
loop_
_entity.id
_entity.type
_entity.pdbx_description
1 polymer ?
#
loop_
_entity_poly.entity_id
_entity_poly.type
_entity_poly.pdbx_seq_one_letter_code
_entity_poly.pdbx_strand_id
1 'polypeptide(L)'
;MTGAARFYAAAFLLLIGGCNTGGGDWTKTGADNAAAAAAYQDCRGLSDTAVETDRAIDQDILASRQNDWQRASLGHTQTQLMNDHTRDRAGAIVESCMKAKGFSRKP
;
A
#
# COMPACT_ATOMS: atom_id res chain seq x y z
N MET A 1 -9.74 39.73 -29.73
CA MET A 1 -9.00 38.45 -29.84
C MET A 1 -8.59 37.99 -28.44
N THR A 2 -9.51 37.54 -27.59
CA THR A 2 -9.22 37.34 -26.14
C THR A 2 -10.09 36.24 -25.52
N GLY A 3 -10.40 35.18 -26.27
CA GLY A 3 -11.25 34.07 -25.79
C GLY A 3 -10.52 32.72 -25.64
N ALA A 4 -9.52 32.44 -26.48
CA ALA A 4 -8.93 31.10 -26.57
C ALA A 4 -7.91 30.79 -25.44
N ALA A 5 -7.19 31.79 -24.94
CA ALA A 5 -6.11 31.58 -23.97
C ALA A 5 -6.58 31.08 -22.59
N ARG A 6 -7.83 31.34 -22.22
CA ARG A 6 -8.40 30.92 -20.92
C ARG A 6 -8.77 29.44 -20.87
N PHE A 7 -9.12 28.84 -22.00
CA PHE A 7 -9.48 27.41 -22.05
C PHE A 7 -8.25 26.50 -22.00
N TYR A 8 -7.13 26.93 -22.58
CA TYR A 8 -5.88 26.15 -22.52
C TYR A 8 -5.28 26.08 -21.11
N ALA A 9 -5.42 27.14 -20.32
CA ALA A 9 -4.93 27.16 -18.94
C ALA A 9 -5.70 26.18 -18.03
N ALA A 10 -7.01 26.01 -18.25
CA ALA A 10 -7.83 25.07 -17.50
C ALA A 10 -7.55 23.60 -17.88
N ALA A 11 -7.27 23.33 -19.16
CA ALA A 11 -6.89 21.99 -19.63
C ALA A 11 -5.51 21.54 -19.12
N PHE A 12 -4.57 22.48 -18.93
CA PHE A 12 -3.23 22.16 -18.44
C PHE A 12 -3.20 21.90 -16.92
N LEU A 13 -4.09 22.54 -16.14
CA LEU A 13 -4.20 22.33 -14.70
C LEU A 13 -4.82 20.98 -14.31
N LEU A 14 -5.60 20.34 -15.18
CA LEU A 14 -6.13 18.99 -14.97
C LEU A 14 -5.08 17.88 -15.18
N LEU A 15 -3.98 18.16 -15.87
CA LEU A 15 -2.89 17.19 -16.07
C LEU A 15 -1.94 17.08 -14.85
N ILE A 16 -1.97 18.05 -13.94
CA ILE A 16 -1.04 18.12 -12.79
C ILE A 16 -1.65 17.53 -11.50
N GLY A 17 -2.93 17.13 -11.52
CA GLY A 17 -3.61 16.49 -10.39
C GLY A 17 -3.26 15.00 -10.19
N GLY A 18 -2.41 14.42 -11.04
CA GLY A 18 -2.07 13.00 -11.04
C GLY A 18 -1.01 12.56 -10.02
N CYS A 19 -0.69 13.38 -9.01
CA CYS A 19 0.21 12.97 -7.93
C CYS A 19 -0.56 12.11 -6.91
N ASN A 20 -1.00 10.92 -7.33
CA ASN A 20 -1.57 9.91 -6.45
C ASN A 20 -0.56 8.76 -6.30
N THR A 21 0.33 8.93 -5.33
CA THR A 21 1.53 8.13 -5.04
C THR A 21 1.23 6.73 -4.50
N GLY A 22 0.33 5.98 -5.14
CA GLY A 22 0.03 4.59 -4.77
C GLY A 22 -0.40 3.70 -5.94
N GLY A 23 -1.29 4.18 -6.80
CA GLY A 23 -1.75 3.43 -7.99
C GLY A 23 -0.84 3.56 -9.21
N GLY A 24 0.15 4.47 -9.15
CA GLY A 24 0.99 4.84 -10.29
C GLY A 24 1.80 3.67 -10.88
N ASP A 25 2.11 2.66 -10.08
CA ASP A 25 2.93 1.52 -10.49
C ASP A 25 2.10 0.38 -11.09
N TRP A 26 0.78 0.51 -11.18
CA TRP A 26 -0.12 -0.53 -11.65
C TRP A 26 -0.79 -0.14 -12.98
N THR A 27 -0.93 -1.09 -13.89
CA THR A 27 -1.53 -0.88 -15.21
C THR A 27 -2.46 -2.02 -15.59
N LYS A 28 -3.50 -1.71 -16.37
CA LYS A 28 -4.46 -2.65 -16.95
C LYS A 28 -5.02 -2.06 -18.24
N THR A 29 -5.13 -2.88 -19.29
CA THR A 29 -5.70 -2.43 -20.58
C THR A 29 -7.10 -1.85 -20.39
N GLY A 30 -7.32 -0.62 -20.84
CA GLY A 30 -8.60 0.07 -20.73
C GLY A 30 -8.92 0.70 -19.37
N ALA A 31 -8.02 0.60 -18.39
CA ALA A 31 -8.14 1.31 -17.12
C ALA A 31 -7.29 2.60 -17.15
N ASP A 32 -7.83 3.70 -16.63
CA ASP A 32 -7.07 4.92 -16.41
C ASP A 32 -6.33 4.89 -15.06
N ASN A 33 -5.50 5.91 -14.83
CA ASN A 33 -4.75 6.02 -13.57
C ASN A 33 -5.66 6.17 -12.35
N ALA A 34 -6.87 6.73 -12.51
CA ALA A 34 -7.82 6.88 -11.43
C ALA A 34 -8.39 5.51 -11.00
N ALA A 35 -8.71 4.64 -11.97
CA ALA A 35 -9.14 3.27 -11.73
C ALA A 35 -8.02 2.43 -11.07
N ALA A 36 -6.76 2.58 -11.52
CA ALA A 36 -5.63 1.92 -10.89
C ALA A 36 -5.42 2.37 -9.43
N ALA A 37 -5.56 3.67 -9.16
CA ALA A 37 -5.49 4.22 -7.82
C ALA A 37 -6.62 3.74 -6.91
N ALA A 38 -7.87 3.73 -7.38
CA ALA A 38 -9.00 3.23 -6.61
C ALA A 38 -8.82 1.74 -6.26
N ALA A 39 -8.44 0.93 -7.25
CA ALA A 39 -8.15 -0.49 -7.03
C ALA A 39 -7.00 -0.71 -6.03
N TYR A 40 -5.95 0.11 -6.11
CA TYR A 40 -4.84 0.06 -5.17
C TYR A 40 -5.28 0.40 -3.75
N GLN A 41 -6.10 1.45 -3.55
CA GLN A 41 -6.62 1.82 -2.24
C GLN A 41 -7.52 0.73 -1.64
N ASP A 42 -8.37 0.10 -2.44
CA ASP A 42 -9.15 -1.07 -1.99
C ASP A 42 -8.23 -2.19 -1.49
N CYS A 43 -7.20 -2.54 -2.28
CA CYS A 43 -6.27 -3.61 -1.94
C CYS A 43 -5.40 -3.26 -0.72
N ARG A 44 -5.08 -1.97 -0.54
CA ARG A 44 -4.42 -1.44 0.65
C ARG A 44 -5.29 -1.62 1.89
N GLY A 45 -6.59 -1.31 1.82
CA GLY A 45 -7.50 -1.51 2.94
C GLY A 45 -7.61 -2.97 3.41
N LEU A 46 -7.58 -3.92 2.46
CA LEU A 46 -7.51 -5.35 2.78
C LEU A 46 -6.20 -5.73 3.49
N SER A 47 -5.09 -5.17 3.02
CA SER A 47 -3.76 -5.37 3.61
C SER A 47 -3.68 -4.80 5.02
N ASP A 48 -4.16 -3.58 5.23
CA ASP A 48 -4.16 -2.91 6.54
C ASP A 48 -4.98 -3.72 7.57
N THR A 49 -6.11 -4.31 7.18
CA THR A 49 -6.92 -5.18 8.04
C THR A 49 -6.16 -6.46 8.45
N ALA A 50 -5.48 -7.09 7.51
CA ALA A 50 -4.71 -8.31 7.77
C ALA A 50 -3.46 -8.04 8.62
N VAL A 51 -2.79 -6.91 8.37
CA VAL A 51 -1.64 -6.43 9.15
C VAL A 51 -2.05 -6.08 10.57
N GLU A 52 -3.21 -5.46 10.77
CA GLU A 52 -3.70 -5.14 12.11
C GLU A 52 -3.97 -6.41 12.94
N THR A 53 -4.52 -7.44 12.29
CA THR A 53 -4.70 -8.76 12.92
C THR A 53 -3.35 -9.36 13.32
N ASP A 54 -2.35 -9.33 12.45
CA ASP A 54 -1.01 -9.84 12.77
C ASP A 54 -0.37 -9.06 13.92
N ARG A 55 -0.47 -7.72 13.91
CA ARG A 55 0.05 -6.87 14.99
C ARG A 55 -0.59 -7.21 16.34
N ALA A 56 -1.89 -7.50 16.36
CA ALA A 56 -2.57 -7.91 17.58
C ALA A 56 -2.05 -9.27 18.11
N ILE A 57 -1.84 -10.24 17.22
CA ILE A 57 -1.24 -11.55 17.57
C ILE A 57 0.19 -11.36 18.08
N ASP A 58 0.98 -10.56 17.39
CA ASP A 58 2.35 -10.24 17.72
C ASP A 58 2.46 -9.56 19.10
N GLN A 59 1.56 -8.62 19.38
CA GLN A 59 1.47 -7.98 20.69
C GLN A 59 1.10 -8.97 21.80
N ASP A 60 0.18 -9.91 21.54
CA ASP A 60 -0.18 -10.97 22.50
C ASP A 60 0.98 -11.94 22.76
N ILE A 61 1.73 -12.31 21.71
CA ILE A 61 2.95 -13.13 21.84
C ILE A 61 4.01 -12.40 22.65
N LEU A 62 4.23 -11.10 22.38
CA LEU A 62 5.17 -10.30 23.14
C LEU A 62 4.74 -10.19 24.60
N ALA A 63 3.47 -9.91 24.88
CA ALA A 63 2.94 -9.81 26.24
C ALA A 63 3.05 -11.13 27.02
N SER A 64 2.79 -12.26 26.37
CA SER A 64 2.85 -13.58 27.01
C SER A 64 4.28 -14.11 27.21
N ARG A 65 5.24 -13.71 26.38
CA ARG A 65 6.63 -14.23 26.39
C ARG A 65 7.70 -13.22 26.76
N GLN A 66 7.32 -12.01 27.17
CA GLN A 66 8.25 -10.88 27.35
C GLN A 66 9.45 -11.21 28.25
N ASN A 67 9.22 -11.95 29.33
CA ASN A 67 10.27 -12.37 30.27
C ASN A 67 11.29 -13.31 29.65
N ASP A 68 10.88 -14.18 28.72
CA ASP A 68 11.79 -15.12 28.05
C ASP A 68 12.67 -14.39 27.04
N TRP A 69 12.11 -13.43 26.29
CA TRP A 69 12.85 -12.58 25.35
C TRP A 69 13.84 -11.65 26.05
N GLN A 70 13.49 -11.10 27.22
CA GLN A 70 14.41 -10.31 28.05
C GLN A 70 15.56 -11.18 28.56
N ARG A 71 15.27 -12.39 29.03
CA ARG A 71 16.30 -13.32 29.53
C ARG A 71 17.27 -13.74 28.42
N ALA A 72 16.78 -13.84 27.17
CA ALA A 72 17.59 -14.15 26.00
C ALA A 72 18.30 -12.94 25.37
N SER A 73 18.04 -11.70 25.83
CA SER A 73 18.53 -10.46 25.19
C SER A 73 18.13 -10.29 23.71
N LEU A 74 17.07 -10.97 23.26
CA LEU A 74 16.64 -11.01 21.85
C LEU A 74 15.46 -10.08 21.51
N GLY A 75 14.94 -9.33 22.51
CA GLY A 75 13.72 -8.55 22.35
C GLY A 75 13.75 -7.57 21.17
N HIS A 76 14.84 -6.84 20.96
CA HIS A 76 14.92 -5.84 19.89
C HIS A 76 14.99 -6.46 18.49
N THR A 77 15.80 -7.51 18.32
CA THR A 77 15.94 -8.22 17.04
C THR A 77 14.62 -8.89 16.63
N GLN A 78 13.91 -9.47 17.59
CA GLN A 78 12.62 -10.10 17.33
C GLN A 78 11.57 -9.08 16.86
N THR A 79 11.48 -7.91 17.52
CA THR A 79 10.55 -6.86 17.10
C THR A 79 10.87 -6.33 15.69
N GLN A 80 12.15 -6.22 15.32
CA GLN A 80 12.53 -5.82 13.96
C GLN A 80 12.08 -6.87 12.92
N LEU A 81 12.37 -8.14 13.17
CA LEU A 81 11.96 -9.25 12.29
C LEU A 81 10.44 -9.30 12.09
N MET A 82 9.67 -9.13 13.16
CA MET A 82 8.21 -9.11 13.10
C MET A 82 7.69 -7.96 12.23
N ASN A 83 8.24 -6.75 12.41
CA ASN A 83 7.88 -5.60 11.59
C ASN A 83 8.18 -5.80 10.09
N ASP A 84 9.33 -6.41 9.77
CA ASP A 84 9.72 -6.69 8.39
C ASP A 84 8.80 -7.75 7.77
N HIS A 85 8.49 -8.83 8.50
CA HIS A 85 7.51 -9.83 8.07
C HIS A 85 6.13 -9.23 7.82
N THR A 86 5.65 -8.34 8.69
CA THR A 86 4.39 -7.63 8.50
C THR A 86 4.40 -6.80 7.21
N ARG A 87 5.51 -6.10 6.91
CA ARG A 87 5.65 -5.28 5.69
C ARG A 87 5.65 -6.13 4.43
N ASP A 88 6.41 -7.21 4.42
CA ASP A 88 6.48 -8.13 3.27
C ASP A 88 5.13 -8.77 2.99
N ARG A 89 4.45 -9.22 4.06
CA ARG A 89 3.09 -9.76 3.95
C ARG A 89 2.10 -8.73 3.44
N ALA A 90 2.18 -7.48 3.93
CA ALA A 90 1.34 -6.40 3.45
C ALA A 90 1.50 -6.18 1.93
N GLY A 91 2.74 -6.20 1.45
CA GLY A 91 3.07 -6.10 0.03
C GLY A 91 2.50 -7.26 -0.78
N ALA A 92 2.67 -8.50 -0.30
CA ALA A 92 2.15 -9.70 -0.97
C ALA A 92 0.62 -9.70 -1.08
N ILE A 93 -0.10 -9.22 -0.06
CA ILE A 93 -1.57 -9.10 -0.08
C ILE A 93 -2.00 -8.08 -1.14
N VAL A 94 -1.39 -6.90 -1.15
CA VAL A 94 -1.70 -5.86 -2.15
C VAL A 94 -1.42 -6.37 -3.56
N GLU A 95 -0.27 -7.02 -3.76
CA GLU A 95 0.13 -7.56 -5.05
C GLU A 95 -0.83 -8.64 -5.56
N SER A 96 -1.20 -9.59 -4.70
CA SER A 96 -2.18 -10.64 -5.02
C SER A 96 -3.54 -10.04 -5.37
N CYS A 97 -4.02 -9.07 -4.58
CA CYS A 97 -5.27 -8.37 -4.83
C CYS A 97 -5.28 -7.61 -6.16
N MET A 98 -4.21 -6.86 -6.46
CA MET A 98 -4.10 -6.12 -7.72
C MET A 98 -4.06 -7.06 -8.93
N LYS A 99 -3.31 -8.16 -8.84
CA LYS A 99 -3.29 -9.22 -9.87
C LYS A 99 -4.67 -9.85 -10.06
N ALA A 100 -5.40 -10.14 -8.99
CA ALA A 100 -6.76 -10.67 -9.07
C ALA A 100 -7.75 -9.69 -9.72
N LYS A 101 -7.55 -8.38 -9.55
CA LYS A 101 -8.30 -7.32 -10.24
C LYS A 101 -7.86 -7.13 -11.72
N GLY A 102 -6.83 -7.87 -12.16
CA GLY A 102 -6.31 -7.85 -13.52
C GLY A 102 -5.31 -6.73 -13.80
N PHE A 103 -4.72 -6.16 -12.76
CA PHE A 103 -3.62 -5.19 -12.90
C PHE A 103 -2.27 -5.90 -12.88
N SER A 104 -1.30 -5.37 -13.62
CA SER A 104 0.10 -5.77 -13.56
C SER A 104 0.96 -4.58 -13.10
N ARG A 105 2.13 -4.85 -12.53
CA ARG A 105 3.11 -3.78 -12.32
C ARG A 105 3.53 -3.21 -13.67
N LYS A 106 3.73 -1.90 -13.72
CA LYS A 106 4.41 -1.26 -14.83
C LYS A 106 5.88 -1.74 -14.84
N PRO A 107 6.44 -2.03 -16.02
CA PRO A 107 7.85 -2.37 -16.16
C PRO A 107 8.75 -1.19 -15.80
#